data_AF-A0A840V0F1-F1
#
_entry.id   AF-A0A840V0F1-F1
#
_cell.length_a   1.000
_cell.length_b   1.000
_cell.length_c   1.000
_cell.angle_alpha   90.00
_cell.angle_beta   90.00
_cell.angle_gamma   90.00
#
_symmetry.space_group_name_H-M   'P 1'
#
loop_
_entity.id
_entity.type
_entity.pdbx_description
1 polymer ?
#
loop_
_entity_poly.entity_id
_entity_poly.type
_entity_poly.pdbx_seq_one_letter_code
_entity_poly.pdbx_strand_id
1 'polypeptide(L)'
;MKEIINDTMRAGIVGIPPLAIIGMLEESGAQVFDLDEPIIRKDIDAASPHLPRVYCAILRTVVINAMTLELDRIYIDVGPGKCDSALHTATILADLLPGTTVIPTRNRDRVDFGTPLCRTRMPLVDKMSAITAAVRKTKPAVDAPPCLPSAGFWGVPPRDFSLLALFPDTTHVYGWARCMENKTPDNKALEEHYNPDVPTVFFAQSFCAKTALAQHLARRHPRGLYLDCDVTVGNSAKSKIQAFLELSGVGCAPR
;
A
#
# COMPACT_ATOMS: atom_id res chain seq x y z
N MET A 1 0.47 -29.33 -35.80
CA MET A 1 0.45 -28.82 -34.41
C MET A 1 0.84 -27.36 -34.45
N LYS A 2 -0.12 -26.44 -34.25
CA LYS A 2 0.20 -25.03 -34.03
C LYS A 2 0.51 -24.90 -32.54
N GLU A 3 1.76 -24.64 -32.18
CA GLU A 3 2.07 -24.07 -30.88
C GLU A 3 1.42 -22.68 -30.84
N ILE A 4 0.29 -22.59 -30.14
CA ILE A 4 -0.24 -21.30 -29.73
C ILE A 4 0.61 -20.91 -28.53
N ILE A 5 1.75 -20.26 -28.79
CA ILE A 5 2.45 -19.52 -27.75
C ILE A 5 1.55 -18.31 -27.47
N ASN A 6 0.67 -18.46 -26.49
CA ASN A 6 -0.11 -17.36 -25.93
C ASN A 6 0.85 -16.54 -25.08
N ASP A 7 1.75 -15.79 -25.72
CA ASP A 7 2.74 -14.96 -25.02
C ASP A 7 2.05 -13.70 -24.49
N THR A 8 1.34 -13.89 -23.38
CA THR A 8 0.60 -12.84 -22.71
C THR A 8 1.59 -11.98 -21.96
N MET A 9 1.69 -10.70 -22.32
CA MET A 9 2.59 -9.73 -21.69
C MET A 9 2.53 -9.80 -20.17
N ARG A 10 3.68 -9.89 -19.51
CA ARG A 10 3.85 -9.96 -18.06
C ARG A 10 4.32 -8.61 -17.54
N ALA A 11 3.46 -7.93 -16.80
CA ALA A 11 3.69 -6.56 -16.34
C ALA A 11 3.79 -6.49 -14.81
N GLY A 12 4.83 -5.86 -14.30
CA GLY A 12 4.90 -5.42 -12.90
C GLY A 12 4.30 -4.03 -12.72
N ILE A 13 3.61 -3.80 -11.62
CA ILE A 13 3.20 -2.45 -11.17
C ILE A 13 3.75 -2.16 -9.78
N VAL A 14 4.08 -0.91 -9.52
CA VAL A 14 4.56 -0.42 -8.22
C VAL A 14 3.83 0.88 -7.90
N GLY A 15 3.15 0.93 -6.75
CA GLY A 15 2.25 2.02 -6.39
C GLY A 15 0.99 1.99 -7.24
N ILE A 16 0.48 3.16 -7.62
CA ILE A 16 -0.74 3.26 -8.41
C ILE A 16 -0.41 3.97 -9.72
N PRO A 17 -0.12 3.22 -10.79
CA PRO A 17 0.03 3.81 -12.11
C PRO A 17 -1.23 4.60 -12.51
N PRO A 18 -1.12 5.58 -13.42
CA PRO A 18 -2.27 6.24 -14.03
C PRO A 18 -3.34 5.23 -14.51
N LEU A 19 -4.61 5.57 -14.37
CA LEU A 19 -5.74 4.75 -14.82
C LEU A 19 -5.65 4.38 -16.29
N ALA A 20 -5.10 5.26 -17.14
CA ALA A 20 -4.86 4.96 -18.56
C ALA A 20 -3.89 3.79 -18.76
N ILE A 21 -2.89 3.64 -17.89
CA ILE A 21 -1.95 2.51 -17.93
C ILE A 21 -2.62 1.25 -17.41
N ILE A 22 -3.37 1.34 -16.30
CA ILE A 22 -4.13 0.20 -15.75
C ILE A 22 -5.13 -0.31 -16.81
N GLY A 23 -5.85 0.59 -17.49
CA GLY A 23 -6.80 0.24 -18.54
C GLY A 23 -6.15 -0.38 -19.77
N MET A 24 -5.01 0.16 -20.22
CA MET A 24 -4.24 -0.46 -21.30
C MET A 24 -3.78 -1.89 -20.95
N LEU A 25 -3.35 -2.13 -19.70
CA LEU A 25 -2.97 -3.47 -19.24
C LEU A 25 -4.17 -4.42 -19.17
N GLU A 26 -5.33 -3.94 -18.71
CA GLU A 26 -6.57 -4.71 -18.68
C GLU A 26 -7.06 -5.07 -20.10
N GLU A 27 -7.08 -4.10 -21.02
CA GLU A 27 -7.52 -4.28 -22.41
C GLU A 27 -6.60 -5.19 -23.23
N SER A 28 -5.29 -5.15 -22.95
CA SER A 28 -4.31 -6.04 -23.59
C SER A 28 -4.33 -7.47 -23.05
N GLY A 29 -5.07 -7.73 -21.96
CA GLY A 29 -5.10 -9.03 -21.29
C GLY A 29 -3.79 -9.37 -20.57
N ALA A 30 -2.94 -8.39 -20.28
CA ALA A 30 -1.65 -8.59 -19.65
C ALA A 30 -1.76 -9.27 -18.28
N GLN A 31 -0.79 -10.12 -17.95
CA GLN A 31 -0.66 -10.68 -16.61
C GLN A 31 0.02 -9.65 -15.70
N VAL A 32 -0.77 -9.04 -14.81
CA VAL A 32 -0.31 -7.95 -13.94
C VAL A 32 0.06 -8.45 -12.53
N PHE A 33 1.30 -8.16 -12.12
CA PHE A 33 1.85 -8.44 -10.79
C PHE A 33 2.01 -7.13 -10.00
N ASP A 34 1.38 -7.05 -8.82
CA ASP A 34 1.64 -5.95 -7.89
C ASP A 34 2.94 -6.23 -7.12
N LEU A 35 4.00 -5.53 -7.51
CA LEU A 35 5.33 -5.77 -6.96
C LEU A 35 5.50 -5.21 -5.54
N ASP A 36 4.56 -4.41 -5.04
CA ASP A 36 4.56 -3.98 -3.63
C ASP A 36 4.19 -5.13 -2.67
N GLU A 37 3.48 -6.15 -3.16
CA GLU A 37 3.09 -7.32 -2.38
C GLU A 37 4.24 -8.33 -2.25
N PRO A 38 4.38 -9.05 -1.13
CA PRO A 38 5.41 -10.08 -0.95
C PRO A 38 5.08 -11.38 -1.72
N ILE A 39 5.02 -11.29 -3.06
CA ILE A 39 4.73 -12.42 -3.97
C ILE A 39 5.77 -13.54 -3.79
N ILE A 40 7.05 -13.16 -3.77
CA ILE A 40 8.16 -14.10 -3.65
C ILE A 40 8.54 -14.28 -2.18
N ARG A 41 8.52 -15.53 -1.70
CA ARG A 41 8.95 -15.91 -0.34
C ARG A 41 10.47 -16.00 -0.26
N LYS A 42 11.15 -14.85 -0.29
CA LYS A 42 12.59 -14.72 -0.01
C LYS A 42 12.80 -13.82 1.21
N ASP A 43 13.96 -14.00 1.84
CA ASP A 43 14.42 -13.06 2.86
C ASP A 43 14.52 -11.65 2.26
N ILE A 44 14.04 -10.66 2.99
CA ILE A 44 14.08 -9.25 2.59
C ILE A 44 15.53 -8.77 2.36
N ASP A 45 16.51 -9.39 3.02
CA ASP A 45 17.93 -9.13 2.84
C ASP A 45 18.47 -9.53 1.48
N ALA A 46 17.73 -10.33 0.70
CA ALA A 46 18.08 -10.62 -0.70
C ALA A 46 18.09 -9.36 -1.58
N ALA A 47 17.43 -8.26 -1.17
CA ALA A 47 17.50 -6.97 -1.86
C ALA A 47 18.80 -6.19 -1.56
N SER A 48 19.53 -6.54 -0.50
CA SER A 48 20.66 -5.76 0.03
C SER A 48 21.83 -5.51 -0.95
N PRO A 49 22.12 -6.39 -1.93
CA PRO A 49 23.11 -6.10 -2.96
C PRO A 49 22.73 -4.93 -3.89
N HIS A 50 21.45 -4.56 -3.93
CA HIS A 50 20.91 -3.58 -4.89
C HIS A 50 20.32 -2.35 -4.19
N LEU A 51 19.79 -2.50 -2.98
CA LEU A 51 19.28 -1.41 -2.15
C LEU A 51 19.84 -1.50 -0.74
N PRO A 52 20.16 -0.36 -0.08
CA PRO A 52 20.59 -0.37 1.32
C PRO A 52 19.58 -1.06 2.25
N ARG A 53 20.06 -1.65 3.35
CA ARG A 53 19.19 -2.25 4.38
C ARG A 53 18.23 -1.23 5.01
N VAL A 54 18.65 0.03 5.09
CA VAL A 54 17.87 1.17 5.60
C VAL A 54 16.94 1.79 4.55
N TYR A 55 16.49 0.98 3.60
CA TYR A 55 15.52 1.36 2.57
C TYR A 55 14.17 0.75 2.89
N CYS A 56 13.07 1.42 2.50
CA CYS A 56 11.74 0.96 2.92
C CYS A 56 11.46 -0.49 2.44
N ALA A 57 10.88 -1.30 3.32
CA ALA A 57 10.66 -2.72 3.08
C ALA A 57 9.80 -3.01 1.86
N ILE A 58 8.88 -2.11 1.49
CA ILE A 58 8.07 -2.21 0.27
C ILE A 58 8.96 -2.18 -0.98
N LEU A 59 9.86 -1.19 -1.12
CA LEU A 59 10.73 -1.11 -2.29
C LEU A 59 11.80 -2.21 -2.32
N ARG A 60 12.25 -2.68 -1.15
CA ARG A 60 13.08 -3.90 -1.07
C ARG A 60 12.32 -5.14 -1.56
N THR A 61 11.01 -5.22 -1.27
CA THR A 61 10.11 -6.27 -1.79
C THR A 61 9.94 -6.15 -3.31
N VAL A 62 9.77 -4.94 -3.83
CA VAL A 62 9.72 -4.65 -5.28
C VAL A 62 10.96 -5.19 -5.99
N VAL A 63 12.16 -4.92 -5.46
CA VAL A 63 13.41 -5.44 -6.05
C VAL A 63 13.45 -6.96 -6.05
N ILE A 64 13.09 -7.60 -4.93
CA ILE A 64 13.06 -9.08 -4.85
C ILE A 64 12.11 -9.68 -5.90
N ASN A 65 10.92 -9.10 -6.02
CA ASN A 65 9.92 -9.55 -7.01
C ASN A 65 10.44 -9.32 -8.43
N ALA A 66 10.91 -8.11 -8.76
CA ALA A 66 11.40 -7.76 -10.10
C ALA A 66 12.59 -8.61 -10.55
N MET A 67 13.52 -8.94 -9.64
CA MET A 67 14.68 -9.77 -9.94
C MET A 67 14.35 -11.27 -10.08
N THR A 68 13.18 -11.70 -9.61
CA THR A 68 12.78 -13.13 -9.60
C THR A 68 11.70 -13.42 -10.64
N LEU A 69 10.82 -12.46 -10.90
CA LEU A 69 9.78 -12.58 -11.92
C LEU A 69 10.37 -12.20 -13.27
N GLU A 70 10.22 -13.07 -14.26
CA GLU A 70 10.44 -12.71 -15.66
C GLU A 70 9.29 -11.77 -16.09
N LEU A 71 9.61 -10.49 -16.27
CA LEU A 71 8.65 -9.43 -16.61
C LEU A 71 9.10 -8.72 -17.89
N ASP A 72 8.16 -8.44 -18.78
CA ASP A 72 8.42 -7.67 -20.00
C ASP A 72 8.54 -6.17 -19.68
N ARG A 73 7.69 -5.70 -18.78
CA ARG A 73 7.63 -4.29 -18.37
C ARG A 73 7.35 -4.12 -16.89
N ILE A 74 7.86 -3.03 -16.32
CA ILE A 74 7.53 -2.61 -14.95
C ILE A 74 7.09 -1.15 -14.99
N TYR A 75 5.88 -0.87 -14.55
CA TYR A 75 5.36 0.49 -14.38
C TYR A 75 5.49 0.93 -12.92
N ILE A 76 6.30 1.95 -12.66
CA ILE A 76 6.61 2.41 -11.30
C ILE A 76 6.06 3.82 -11.11
N ASP A 77 5.06 4.00 -10.26
CA ASP A 77 4.61 5.35 -9.89
C ASP A 77 5.64 6.02 -8.99
N VAL A 78 6.02 7.26 -9.33
CA VAL A 78 7.12 7.99 -8.68
C VAL A 78 6.72 9.40 -8.25
N GLY A 79 7.47 9.94 -7.29
CA GLY A 79 7.25 11.30 -6.79
C GLY A 79 6.01 11.38 -5.89
N PRO A 80 5.15 12.41 -6.03
CA PRO A 80 4.09 12.67 -5.05
C PRO A 80 3.08 11.53 -4.83
N GLY A 81 2.77 10.76 -5.90
CA GLY A 81 1.90 9.59 -5.80
C GLY A 81 2.50 8.43 -5.00
N LYS A 82 3.83 8.37 -4.86
CA LYS A 82 4.54 7.34 -4.08
C LYS A 82 5.67 7.94 -3.24
N CYS A 83 6.88 8.03 -3.80
CA CYS A 83 8.02 8.75 -3.23
C CYS A 83 9.20 8.85 -4.22
N ASP A 84 10.23 9.64 -3.88
CA ASP A 84 11.49 9.70 -4.64
C ASP A 84 12.34 8.43 -4.49
N SER A 85 12.17 7.69 -3.39
CA SER A 85 12.78 6.35 -3.26
C SER A 85 12.29 5.41 -4.38
N ALA A 86 11.03 5.51 -4.79
CA ALA A 86 10.53 4.73 -5.92
C ALA A 86 11.21 5.13 -7.24
N LEU A 87 11.52 6.43 -7.43
CA LEU A 87 12.27 6.91 -8.59
C LEU A 87 13.68 6.30 -8.64
N HIS A 88 14.41 6.33 -7.53
CA HIS A 88 15.74 5.73 -7.47
C HIS A 88 15.70 4.21 -7.68
N THR A 89 14.68 3.54 -7.15
CA THR A 89 14.47 2.11 -7.38
C THR A 89 14.22 1.82 -8.87
N ALA A 90 13.45 2.66 -9.56
CA ALA A 90 13.21 2.52 -10.99
C ALA A 90 14.50 2.66 -11.81
N THR A 91 15.35 3.63 -11.49
CA THR A 91 16.67 3.79 -12.13
C THR A 91 17.52 2.53 -11.95
N ILE A 92 17.62 2.03 -10.72
CA ILE A 92 18.42 0.83 -10.42
C ILE A 92 17.89 -0.40 -11.16
N LEU A 93 16.56 -0.61 -11.18
CA LEU A 93 15.97 -1.74 -11.87
C LEU A 93 16.18 -1.68 -13.39
N ALA A 94 16.16 -0.49 -14.00
CA ALA A 94 16.41 -0.33 -15.43
C ALA A 94 17.84 -0.78 -15.80
N ASP A 95 18.82 -0.51 -14.94
CA ASP A 95 20.20 -0.94 -15.15
C ASP A 95 20.40 -2.44 -14.89
N LEU A 96 19.72 -2.99 -13.88
CA LEU A 96 19.86 -4.40 -13.48
C LEU A 96 19.11 -5.39 -14.38
N LEU A 97 18.04 -4.94 -15.04
CA LEU A 97 17.14 -5.79 -15.82
C LEU A 97 17.10 -5.36 -17.31
N PRO A 98 18.17 -5.59 -18.08
CA PRO A 98 18.24 -5.14 -19.48
C PRO A 98 17.19 -5.79 -20.40
N GLY A 99 16.59 -6.92 -19.98
CA GLY A 99 15.50 -7.57 -20.70
C GLY A 99 14.09 -7.04 -20.34
N THR A 100 13.97 -6.18 -19.32
CA THR A 100 12.70 -5.66 -18.83
C THR A 100 12.63 -4.16 -19.04
N THR A 101 11.56 -3.68 -19.69
CA THR A 101 11.38 -2.22 -19.84
C THR A 101 10.82 -1.61 -18.57
N VAL A 102 11.65 -0.88 -17.82
CA VAL A 102 11.21 -0.14 -16.63
C VAL A 102 10.72 1.25 -17.02
N ILE A 103 9.48 1.58 -16.65
CA ILE A 103 8.76 2.78 -17.05
C ILE A 103 8.35 3.55 -15.79
N PRO A 104 9.07 4.62 -15.42
CA PRO A 104 8.62 5.55 -14.40
C PRO A 104 7.33 6.25 -14.86
N THR A 105 6.34 6.31 -14.00
CA THR A 105 5.04 6.94 -14.23
C THR A 105 4.76 7.96 -13.14
N ARG A 106 3.88 8.91 -13.42
CA ARG A 106 3.39 9.86 -12.42
C ARG A 106 1.88 9.89 -12.49
N ASN A 107 1.21 9.33 -11.50
CA ASN A 107 -0.23 9.38 -11.43
C ASN A 107 -0.70 10.79 -11.01
N ARG A 108 -1.43 11.43 -11.92
CA ARG A 108 -2.03 12.76 -11.76
C ARG A 108 -3.54 12.72 -11.94
N ASP A 109 -4.14 11.54 -11.86
CA ASP A 109 -5.57 11.37 -11.98
C ASP A 109 -6.28 12.15 -10.87
N ARG A 110 -7.39 12.79 -11.23
CA ARG A 110 -8.21 13.64 -10.34
C ARG A 110 -9.66 13.22 -10.26
N VAL A 111 -10.01 12.13 -10.94
CA VAL A 111 -11.37 11.58 -10.91
C VAL A 111 -11.44 10.63 -9.73
N ASP A 112 -12.24 11.01 -8.75
CA ASP A 112 -12.40 10.26 -7.51
C ASP A 112 -13.21 8.97 -7.75
N PHE A 113 -12.65 7.83 -7.37
CA PHE A 113 -13.39 6.56 -7.33
C PHE A 113 -14.20 6.39 -6.03
N GLY A 114 -14.03 7.30 -5.08
CA GLY A 114 -14.64 7.21 -3.75
C GLY A 114 -13.86 6.31 -2.81
N THR A 115 -14.37 6.18 -1.58
CA THR A 115 -13.72 5.37 -0.53
C THR A 115 -14.70 4.48 0.26
N PRO A 116 -15.56 3.67 -0.42
CA PRO A 116 -16.58 2.86 0.25
C PRO A 116 -16.01 1.79 1.20
N LEU A 117 -14.94 1.08 0.83
CA LEU A 117 -14.27 0.07 1.64
C LEU A 117 -13.63 0.70 2.88
N CYS A 118 -13.01 1.86 2.78
CA CYS A 118 -12.42 2.56 3.93
C CYS A 118 -13.41 2.83 5.07
N ARG A 119 -14.73 2.88 4.79
CA ARG A 119 -15.79 3.26 5.74
C ARG A 119 -16.74 2.12 6.10
N THR A 120 -16.63 0.97 5.44
CA THR A 120 -17.55 -0.15 5.67
C THR A 120 -17.17 -0.92 6.94
N ARG A 121 -18.14 -1.62 7.54
CA ARG A 121 -17.87 -2.58 8.62
C ARG A 121 -17.30 -3.85 8.01
N MET A 122 -16.02 -4.10 8.23
CA MET A 122 -15.28 -5.23 7.68
C MET A 122 -13.97 -5.42 8.45
N PRO A 123 -13.52 -6.66 8.71
CA PRO A 123 -12.21 -6.92 9.32
C PRO A 123 -11.12 -6.12 8.62
N LEU A 124 -10.25 -5.45 9.38
CA LEU A 124 -9.32 -4.48 8.80
C LEU A 124 -8.31 -5.14 7.83
N VAL A 125 -7.95 -6.41 8.08
CA VAL A 125 -7.12 -7.22 7.18
C VAL A 125 -7.79 -7.36 5.81
N ASP A 126 -9.07 -7.76 5.79
CA ASP A 126 -9.83 -7.98 4.56
C ASP A 126 -10.05 -6.66 3.80
N LYS A 127 -10.34 -5.60 4.57
CA LYS A 127 -10.50 -4.24 4.04
C LYS A 127 -9.24 -3.75 3.34
N MET A 128 -8.07 -3.89 3.98
CA MET A 128 -6.80 -3.49 3.38
C MET A 128 -6.46 -4.36 2.16
N SER A 129 -6.71 -5.67 2.23
CA SER A 129 -6.50 -6.60 1.11
C SER A 129 -7.38 -6.26 -0.10
N ALA A 130 -8.64 -5.88 0.13
CA ALA A 130 -9.54 -5.46 -0.92
C ALA A 130 -9.09 -4.14 -1.56
N ILE A 131 -8.62 -3.18 -0.74
CA ILE A 131 -8.09 -1.90 -1.21
C ILE A 131 -6.81 -2.11 -2.05
N THR A 132 -5.85 -2.93 -1.62
CA THR A 132 -4.64 -3.22 -2.42
C THR A 132 -4.98 -3.95 -3.71
N ALA A 133 -5.85 -4.96 -3.65
CA ALA A 133 -6.27 -5.70 -4.83
C ALA A 133 -6.97 -4.81 -5.88
N ALA A 134 -7.65 -3.75 -5.44
CA ALA A 134 -8.32 -2.81 -6.32
C ALA A 134 -7.35 -1.95 -7.15
N VAL A 135 -6.06 -1.84 -6.78
CA VAL A 135 -5.04 -1.07 -7.53
C VAL A 135 -5.01 -1.47 -9.02
N ARG A 136 -5.22 -2.75 -9.32
CA ARG A 136 -5.21 -3.31 -10.68
C ARG A 136 -6.50 -3.09 -11.49
N LYS A 137 -7.53 -2.46 -10.92
CA LYS A 137 -8.86 -2.31 -11.53
C LYS A 137 -9.07 -0.89 -12.04
N THR A 138 -9.75 -0.77 -13.19
CA THR A 138 -10.17 0.51 -13.79
C THR A 138 -11.55 0.98 -13.37
N LYS A 139 -12.28 0.18 -12.58
CA LYS A 139 -13.63 0.50 -12.12
C LYS A 139 -13.64 0.78 -10.62
N PRO A 140 -14.49 1.73 -10.16
CA PRO A 140 -14.73 1.93 -8.73
C PRO A 140 -15.17 0.63 -8.03
N ALA A 141 -14.89 0.55 -6.73
CA ALA A 141 -15.45 -0.51 -5.92
C ALA A 141 -16.98 -0.41 -5.87
N VAL A 142 -17.65 -1.54 -5.68
CA VAL A 142 -19.09 -1.54 -5.44
C VAL A 142 -19.37 -0.78 -4.15
N ASP A 143 -20.40 0.05 -4.17
CA ASP A 143 -20.79 0.83 -3.01
C ASP A 143 -21.11 -0.10 -1.82
N ALA A 144 -20.60 0.27 -0.64
CA ALA A 144 -20.79 -0.47 0.59
C ALA A 144 -21.35 0.48 1.67
N PRO A 145 -22.34 0.04 2.47
CA PRO A 145 -22.94 0.89 3.48
C PRO A 145 -21.89 1.30 4.52
N PRO A 146 -21.71 2.60 4.80
CA PRO A 146 -20.74 3.05 5.79
C PRO A 146 -21.19 2.66 7.20
N CYS A 147 -20.23 2.50 8.11
CA CYS A 147 -20.48 2.31 9.54
C CYS A 147 -20.02 3.51 10.38
N LEU A 148 -20.39 3.53 11.66
CA LEU A 148 -19.80 4.47 12.61
C LEU A 148 -18.43 3.91 13.05
N PRO A 149 -17.36 4.72 12.98
CA PRO A 149 -16.05 4.25 13.36
C PRO A 149 -15.91 4.13 14.88
N SER A 150 -15.28 3.05 15.34
CA SER A 150 -14.80 2.93 16.73
C SER A 150 -13.32 3.30 16.88
N ALA A 151 -12.55 3.17 15.80
CA ALA A 151 -11.14 3.49 15.72
C ALA A 151 -10.76 3.96 14.31
N GLY A 152 -9.59 4.56 14.19
CA GLY A 152 -8.96 4.90 12.91
C GLY A 152 -7.65 4.13 12.69
N PHE A 153 -7.41 3.76 11.44
CA PHE A 153 -6.10 3.36 10.94
C PHE A 153 -5.68 4.30 9.83
N TRP A 154 -4.70 5.15 10.08
CA TRP A 154 -4.09 6.02 9.08
C TRP A 154 -2.79 5.36 8.60
N GLY A 155 -2.56 5.24 7.29
CA GLY A 155 -1.25 4.80 6.81
C GLY A 155 -1.18 4.34 5.36
N VAL A 156 0.00 3.83 5.01
CA VAL A 156 0.22 2.96 3.85
C VAL A 156 -0.19 1.51 4.22
N PRO A 157 -0.56 0.66 3.25
CA PRO A 157 -0.71 -0.77 3.52
C PRO A 157 0.58 -1.32 4.13
N PRO A 158 0.53 -1.95 5.31
CA PRO A 158 1.73 -2.53 5.93
C PRO A 158 2.23 -3.72 5.13
N ARG A 159 3.55 -3.97 5.09
CA ARG A 159 4.04 -5.22 4.49
C ARG A 159 3.54 -6.47 5.24
N ASP A 160 3.39 -6.36 6.57
CA ASP A 160 2.89 -7.41 7.46
C ASP A 160 1.48 -7.04 7.96
N PHE A 161 0.45 -7.64 7.35
CA PHE A 161 -0.95 -7.38 7.68
C PHE A 161 -1.36 -7.91 9.06
N SER A 162 -0.53 -8.71 9.75
CA SER A 162 -0.91 -9.31 11.03
C SER A 162 -1.17 -8.28 12.14
N LEU A 163 -0.67 -7.05 12.00
CA LEU A 163 -0.99 -5.95 12.93
C LEU A 163 -2.43 -5.46 12.81
N LEU A 164 -3.03 -5.60 11.62
CA LEU A 164 -4.38 -5.11 11.33
C LEU A 164 -5.44 -5.96 12.04
N ALA A 165 -5.13 -7.21 12.36
CA ALA A 165 -6.04 -8.12 13.07
C ALA A 165 -6.36 -7.67 14.52
N LEU A 166 -5.60 -6.72 15.07
CA LEU A 166 -5.84 -6.16 16.41
C LEU A 166 -7.01 -5.16 16.45
N PHE A 167 -7.42 -4.67 15.28
CA PHE A 167 -8.41 -3.61 15.15
C PHE A 167 -9.82 -4.19 15.01
N PRO A 168 -10.85 -3.53 15.55
CA PRO A 168 -12.24 -3.93 15.34
C PRO A 168 -12.68 -3.71 13.88
N ASP A 169 -13.69 -4.45 13.43
CA ASP A 169 -14.26 -4.37 12.08
C ASP A 169 -14.82 -2.98 11.71
N THR A 170 -15.15 -2.19 12.73
CA THR A 170 -15.61 -0.79 12.61
C THR A 170 -14.45 0.20 12.48
N THR A 171 -13.22 -0.24 12.27
CA THR A 171 -12.09 0.66 12.06
C THR A 171 -12.17 1.31 10.68
N HIS A 172 -12.15 2.64 10.62
CA HIS A 172 -12.05 3.35 9.34
C HIS A 172 -10.59 3.51 8.91
N VAL A 173 -10.37 3.44 7.59
CA VAL A 173 -9.05 3.62 6.98
C VAL A 173 -8.88 5.07 6.49
N TYR A 174 -7.72 5.65 6.81
CA TYR A 174 -7.28 7.00 6.42
C TYR A 174 -5.87 6.94 5.81
N GLY A 175 -5.34 8.09 5.41
CA GLY A 175 -3.98 8.20 4.86
C GLY A 175 -3.86 7.68 3.44
N TRP A 176 -2.65 7.29 3.04
CA TRP A 176 -2.37 6.94 1.65
C TRP A 176 -3.19 5.74 1.14
N ALA A 177 -3.48 4.74 1.99
CA ALA A 177 -4.36 3.62 1.63
C ALA A 177 -5.75 4.09 1.18
N ARG A 178 -6.24 5.21 1.73
CA ARG A 178 -7.50 5.81 1.30
C ARG A 178 -7.38 6.51 -0.05
N CYS A 179 -6.26 7.18 -0.31
CA CYS A 179 -5.94 7.70 -1.65
C CYS A 179 -5.83 6.57 -2.68
N MET A 180 -5.39 5.38 -2.26
CA MET A 180 -5.32 4.23 -3.14
C MET A 180 -6.68 3.75 -3.61
N GLU A 181 -7.62 3.60 -2.68
CA GLU A 181 -9.00 3.24 -3.01
C GLU A 181 -9.61 4.27 -3.97
N ASN A 182 -9.35 5.56 -3.72
CA ASN A 182 -9.88 6.67 -4.51
C ASN A 182 -9.22 6.84 -5.89
N LYS A 183 -8.13 6.10 -6.20
CA LYS A 183 -7.31 6.22 -7.41
C LYS A 183 -6.58 7.55 -7.62
N THR A 184 -6.45 8.34 -6.56
CA THR A 184 -5.78 9.65 -6.61
C THR A 184 -4.61 9.68 -5.62
N PRO A 185 -3.50 8.98 -5.89
CA PRO A 185 -2.42 8.80 -4.91
C PRO A 185 -1.71 10.10 -4.50
N ASP A 186 -1.79 11.16 -5.32
CA ASP A 186 -1.27 12.51 -5.05
C ASP A 186 -2.33 13.44 -4.39
N ASN A 187 -3.42 12.89 -3.87
CA ASN A 187 -4.45 13.68 -3.20
C ASN A 187 -4.06 13.98 -1.75
N LYS A 188 -3.27 15.05 -1.56
CA LYS A 188 -2.80 15.50 -0.25
C LYS A 188 -3.93 15.76 0.75
N ALA A 189 -5.01 16.40 0.31
CA ALA A 189 -6.13 16.72 1.20
C ALA A 189 -6.82 15.45 1.73
N LEU A 190 -6.96 14.44 0.87
CA LEU A 190 -7.50 13.13 1.25
C LEU A 190 -6.55 12.36 2.17
N GLU A 191 -5.25 12.43 1.91
CA GLU A 191 -4.22 11.78 2.74
C GLU A 191 -4.13 12.38 4.15
N GLU A 192 -4.23 13.70 4.27
CA GLU A 192 -4.19 14.40 5.57
C GLU A 192 -5.48 14.28 6.37
N HIS A 193 -6.56 13.85 5.74
CA HIS A 193 -7.85 13.71 6.39
C HIS A 193 -7.85 12.55 7.39
N TYR A 194 -8.34 12.83 8.60
CA TYR A 194 -8.65 11.85 9.63
C TYR A 194 -9.84 12.32 10.48
N ASN A 195 -10.47 11.40 11.22
CA ASN A 195 -11.52 11.74 12.18
C ASN A 195 -10.89 11.97 13.58
N PRO A 196 -10.93 13.19 14.16
CA PRO A 196 -10.37 13.47 15.48
C PRO A 196 -11.16 12.82 16.64
N ASP A 197 -12.41 12.41 16.38
CA ASP A 197 -13.35 11.91 17.39
C ASP A 197 -13.22 10.40 17.65
N VAL A 198 -12.23 9.72 17.06
CA VAL A 198 -11.92 8.31 17.34
C VAL A 198 -10.43 8.12 17.59
N PRO A 199 -10.01 7.21 18.48
CA PRO A 199 -8.59 6.91 18.63
C PRO A 199 -8.03 6.36 17.31
N THR A 200 -6.90 6.92 16.88
CA THR A 200 -6.33 6.61 15.55
C THR A 200 -4.87 6.19 15.67
N VAL A 201 -4.54 5.04 15.08
CA VAL A 201 -3.15 4.61 14.89
C VAL A 201 -2.66 5.16 13.56
N PHE A 202 -1.58 5.93 13.60
CA PHE A 202 -0.87 6.48 12.46
C PHE A 202 0.34 5.60 12.16
N PHE A 203 0.14 4.68 11.22
CA PHE A 203 1.12 3.70 10.79
C PHE A 203 1.94 4.20 9.60
N ALA A 204 3.24 3.93 9.62
CA ALA A 204 4.10 4.00 8.45
C ALA A 204 5.09 2.83 8.44
N GLN A 205 5.50 2.38 7.25
CA GLN A 205 6.66 1.49 7.15
C GLN A 205 7.92 2.28 7.50
N SER A 206 8.83 1.73 8.30
CA SER A 206 10.12 2.36 8.58
C SER A 206 10.86 2.66 7.27
N PHE A 207 11.62 3.76 7.26
CA PHE A 207 12.30 4.31 6.08
C PHE A 207 11.38 4.74 4.92
N CYS A 208 10.05 4.74 5.10
CA CYS A 208 9.13 5.38 4.16
C CYS A 208 9.10 6.90 4.39
N ALA A 209 9.01 7.69 3.31
CA ALA A 209 8.83 9.15 3.40
C ALA A 209 7.54 9.55 4.16
N LYS A 210 6.52 8.69 4.16
CA LYS A 210 5.24 8.92 4.86
C LYS A 210 5.36 8.92 6.37
N THR A 211 6.48 8.45 6.94
CA THR A 211 6.77 8.52 8.38
C THR A 211 6.69 9.95 8.93
N ALA A 212 7.17 10.93 8.18
CA ALA A 212 7.12 12.34 8.57
C ALA A 212 5.69 12.84 8.73
N LEU A 213 4.82 12.53 7.76
CA LEU A 213 3.41 12.94 7.81
C LEU A 213 2.65 12.17 8.90
N ALA A 214 2.85 10.85 8.99
CA ALA A 214 2.26 10.01 10.02
C ALA A 214 2.55 10.55 11.43
N GLN A 215 3.82 10.85 11.72
CA GLN A 215 4.24 11.38 13.01
C GLN A 215 3.67 12.79 13.26
N HIS A 216 3.64 13.65 12.24
CA HIS A 216 3.09 14.98 12.35
C HIS A 216 1.59 14.95 12.71
N LEU A 217 0.80 14.16 11.99
CA LEU A 217 -0.65 14.03 12.22
C LEU A 217 -0.94 13.36 13.57
N ALA A 218 -0.18 12.32 13.94
CA ALA A 218 -0.32 11.66 15.24
C ALA A 218 -0.15 12.62 16.42
N ARG A 219 0.83 13.54 16.35
CA ARG A 219 1.08 14.54 17.40
C ARG A 219 -0.03 15.57 17.54
N ARG A 220 -0.76 15.85 16.45
CA ARG A 220 -1.87 16.81 16.41
C ARG A 220 -3.20 16.16 16.78
N HIS A 221 -3.30 14.85 16.63
CA HIS A 221 -4.51 14.10 16.91
C HIS A 221 -4.72 13.99 18.44
N PRO A 222 -5.92 14.30 18.98
CA PRO A 222 -6.17 14.30 20.42
C PRO A 222 -5.97 12.93 21.07
N ARG A 223 -6.21 11.86 20.30
CA ARG A 223 -5.98 10.46 20.67
C ARG A 223 -5.21 9.70 19.59
N GLY A 224 -4.01 10.17 19.27
CA GLY A 224 -3.18 9.61 18.19
C GLY A 224 -2.05 8.71 18.70
N LEU A 225 -1.84 7.57 18.07
CA LEU A 225 -0.67 6.72 18.28
C LEU A 225 0.18 6.67 17.01
N TYR A 226 1.40 7.21 17.04
CA TYR A 226 2.38 6.94 15.98
C TYR A 226 3.02 5.57 16.17
N LEU A 227 3.08 4.80 15.08
CA LEU A 227 3.73 3.50 15.01
C LEU A 227 4.44 3.34 13.67
N ASP A 228 5.71 2.93 13.71
CA ASP A 228 6.39 2.38 12.55
C ASP A 228 6.91 0.98 12.82
N CYS A 229 7.02 0.20 11.74
CA CYS A 229 7.59 -1.14 11.72
C CYS A 229 8.41 -1.28 10.44
N ASP A 230 9.48 -2.07 10.45
CA ASP A 230 10.31 -2.25 9.25
C ASP A 230 9.83 -3.41 8.37
N VAL A 231 10.10 -4.66 8.73
CA VAL A 231 9.77 -5.83 7.89
C VAL A 231 8.65 -6.66 8.50
N THR A 232 8.75 -6.94 9.79
CA THR A 232 7.81 -7.75 10.56
C THR A 232 7.35 -6.99 11.80
N VAL A 233 6.12 -7.27 12.22
CA VAL A 233 5.54 -6.62 13.39
C VAL A 233 5.83 -7.48 14.63
N GLY A 234 6.76 -7.01 15.46
CA GLY A 234 7.09 -7.68 16.71
C GLY A 234 5.98 -7.59 17.76
N ASN A 235 6.01 -8.47 18.76
CA ASN A 235 5.04 -8.51 19.85
C ASN A 235 4.93 -7.17 20.59
N SER A 236 6.03 -6.43 20.75
CA SER A 236 6.02 -5.12 21.37
C SER A 236 5.12 -4.12 20.62
N ALA A 237 5.20 -4.08 19.29
CA ALA A 237 4.34 -3.22 18.46
C ALA A 237 2.87 -3.64 18.57
N LYS A 238 2.59 -4.95 18.55
CA LYS A 238 1.23 -5.49 18.72
C LYS A 238 0.65 -5.11 20.09
N SER A 239 1.40 -5.31 21.16
CA SER A 239 0.98 -4.92 22.51
C SER A 239 0.75 -3.41 22.64
N LYS A 240 1.55 -2.58 21.96
CA LYS A 240 1.37 -1.12 21.95
C LYS A 240 0.05 -0.71 21.29
N ILE A 241 -0.29 -1.32 20.15
CA ILE A 241 -1.59 -1.11 19.48
C ILE A 241 -2.73 -1.54 20.40
N GLN A 242 -2.65 -2.76 20.94
CA GLN A 242 -3.70 -3.33 21.79
C GLN A 242 -3.95 -2.44 23.02
N ALA A 243 -2.90 -2.11 23.77
CA ALA A 243 -3.02 -1.27 24.96
C ALA A 243 -3.60 0.12 24.62
N PHE A 244 -3.20 0.73 23.51
CA PHE A 244 -3.72 2.01 23.07
C PHE A 244 -5.23 1.97 22.77
N LEU A 245 -5.69 0.94 22.06
CA LEU A 245 -7.11 0.77 21.74
C LEU A 245 -7.93 0.53 23.01
N GLU A 246 -7.50 -0.38 23.87
CA GLU A 246 -8.20 -0.74 25.12
C GLU A 246 -8.29 0.44 26.09
N LEU A 247 -7.17 1.15 26.31
CA LEU A 247 -7.14 2.35 27.17
C LEU A 247 -7.96 3.51 26.58
N SER A 248 -8.23 3.49 25.27
CA SER A 248 -9.11 4.46 24.61
C SER A 248 -10.59 4.05 24.64
N GLY A 249 -10.93 2.94 25.30
CA GLY A 249 -12.29 2.42 25.39
C GLY A 249 -12.76 1.63 24.16
N VAL A 250 -11.84 1.17 23.31
CA VAL A 250 -12.15 0.38 22.12
C VAL A 250 -11.87 -1.09 22.38
N GLY A 251 -12.89 -1.94 22.20
CA GLY A 251 -12.71 -3.39 22.23
C GLY A 251 -11.88 -3.86 21.04
N CYS A 252 -10.79 -4.57 21.29
CA CYS A 252 -10.04 -5.27 20.25
C CYS A 252 -10.86 -6.43 19.69
N ALA A 253 -10.60 -6.83 18.45
CA ALA A 253 -11.24 -8.02 17.87
C ALA A 253 -10.95 -9.25 18.75
N PRO A 254 -11.95 -10.14 18.98
CA PRO A 254 -11.72 -11.38 19.71
C PRO A 254 -10.65 -12.22 18.98
N ARG A 255 -9.74 -12.82 19.76
CA ARG A 255 -8.64 -13.65 19.26
C ARG A 255 -9.12 -14.93 18.59
#